data_AF-A0A101Y3I7-F1
#
_entry.id   AF-A0A101Y3I7-F1
#
_cell.length_a   1.000
_cell.length_b   1.000
_cell.length_c   1.000
_cell.angle_alpha   90.00
_cell.angle_beta   90.00
_cell.angle_gamma   90.00
#
_symmetry.space_group_name_H-M   'P 1'
#
loop_
_entity.id
_entity.type
_entity.pdbx_description
1 polymer ?
#
loop_
_entity_poly.entity_id
_entity_poly.type
_entity_poly.pdbx_seq_one_letter_code
_entity_poly.pdbx_strand_id
1 'polypeptide(L)'
;MKRVLKPQILVTLAGGGLILYLLFLQPFVGVADNGDFLRMMNTIGLNYYNATESYADRFFSFSHSQFAYDNLFRGFYPSSQILLVLVPRLLAGLVHGSYFDIRVLGAVYAVLLLAATWLTVKLGAKHSAVMGLLLGAGMLFVFYDIGYLAYFNSLFGEPVSMVFMLLTFVLGLRLTMQDHPTRRGLTLFFIAVLFLVCSKIQNAPVGLAFMLIFWRLGSLQREGGFGKLARRFAVAVAVVSVILYVTAPKELKHINLYQTVFFGILNESPDVRGDLRDLGLPERLEVLAGTNYFQGDTAIKQDDPSLTPDFYDRISHKDVLFFYLKHPSRLIDNMEYAAQNSMSIRPYYLGSYEKSLGKPAGAVAYTYSGWSEFKNRHLPDSLWFLGLFYLVYYAGILLYYFRARELRERVAGELLMLLGLIGLFSFLVPILGDGRADIGKHLFLFNVSFDMMAVVMLGGIVRIAAGFLGRKNGTLGN
;
A
#
# COMPACT_ATOMS: atom_id res chain seq x y z
N MET A 1 6.29 33.75 -29.68
CA MET A 1 5.51 32.62 -29.14
C MET A 1 6.20 32.05 -27.90
N LYS A 2 5.70 32.32 -26.69
CA LYS A 2 6.22 31.72 -25.46
C LYS A 2 5.98 30.20 -25.53
N ARG A 3 7.03 29.39 -25.46
CA ARG A 3 6.90 27.92 -25.35
C ARG A 3 6.13 27.62 -24.07
N VAL A 4 4.84 27.30 -24.18
CA VAL A 4 4.05 26.83 -23.04
C VAL A 4 4.70 25.54 -22.55
N LEU A 5 5.17 25.53 -21.30
CA LEU A 5 5.76 24.32 -20.69
C LEU A 5 4.73 23.19 -20.73
N LYS A 6 5.15 21.99 -21.15
CA LYS A 6 4.27 20.82 -21.20
C LYS A 6 3.75 20.50 -19.78
N PRO A 7 2.45 20.15 -19.59
CA PRO A 7 1.88 19.92 -18.26
C PRO A 7 2.69 18.98 -17.37
N GLN A 8 3.22 17.89 -17.93
CA GLN A 8 4.03 16.94 -17.16
C GLN A 8 5.33 17.52 -16.63
N ILE A 9 5.94 18.49 -17.32
CA ILE A 9 7.15 19.17 -16.82
C ILE A 9 6.78 20.05 -15.65
N LEU A 10 5.74 20.89 -15.81
CA LEU A 10 5.30 21.82 -14.78
C LEU A 10 4.92 21.10 -13.48
N VAL A 11 4.06 20.08 -13.57
CA VAL A 11 3.59 19.34 -12.39
C VAL A 11 4.73 18.57 -11.72
N THR A 12 5.62 17.95 -12.49
CA THR A 12 6.74 17.19 -11.92
C THR A 12 7.75 18.12 -11.24
N LEU A 13 8.01 19.32 -11.77
CA LEU A 13 8.84 20.33 -11.11
C LEU A 13 8.19 20.82 -9.81
N ALA A 14 6.88 21.09 -9.81
CA ALA A 14 6.16 21.46 -8.60
C ALA A 14 6.23 20.35 -7.54
N GLY A 15 6.02 19.10 -7.94
CA GLY A 15 6.18 17.94 -7.07
C GLY A 15 7.61 17.79 -6.53
N GLY A 16 8.63 17.99 -7.37
CA GLY A 16 10.03 17.95 -6.95
C GLY A 16 10.33 19.04 -5.91
N GLY A 17 9.82 20.26 -6.11
CA GLY A 17 9.91 21.35 -5.14
C GLY A 17 9.22 21.04 -3.81
N LEU A 18 8.02 20.44 -3.85
CA LEU A 18 7.29 20.03 -2.64
C LEU A 18 8.06 18.96 -1.86
N ILE A 19 8.55 17.90 -2.53
CA ILE A 19 9.32 16.84 -1.87
C ILE A 19 10.61 17.42 -1.27
N LEU A 20 11.34 18.24 -2.03
CA LEU A 20 12.57 18.87 -1.56
C LEU A 20 12.30 19.70 -0.30
N TYR A 21 11.25 20.51 -0.32
CA TYR A 21 10.85 21.31 0.83
C TYR A 21 10.47 20.43 2.03
N LEU A 22 9.57 19.47 1.85
CA LEU A 22 8.97 18.70 2.95
C LEU A 22 9.92 17.67 3.58
N LEU A 23 10.77 17.01 2.79
CA LEU A 23 11.59 15.88 3.26
C LEU A 23 13.08 16.20 3.42
N PHE A 24 13.59 17.27 2.80
CA PHE A 24 15.03 17.53 2.73
C PHE A 24 15.45 18.92 3.26
N LEU A 25 14.59 19.95 3.18
CA LEU A 25 14.91 21.31 3.64
C LEU A 25 14.28 21.68 4.98
N GLN A 26 13.05 21.21 5.25
CA GLN A 26 12.42 21.35 6.56
C GLN A 26 13.14 20.49 7.62
N PRO A 27 12.92 20.74 8.93
CA PRO A 27 13.36 19.81 9.97
C PRO A 27 12.94 18.38 9.61
N PHE A 28 13.81 17.40 9.91
CA PHE A 28 13.60 16.02 9.47
C PHE A 28 12.20 15.51 9.83
N VAL A 29 11.53 14.94 8.83
CA VAL A 29 10.24 14.27 8.96
C VAL A 29 10.38 12.84 8.47
N GLY A 30 10.01 11.90 9.34
CA GLY A 30 9.93 10.47 9.07
C GLY A 30 8.70 9.84 9.73
N VAL A 31 8.72 8.53 9.91
CA VAL A 31 7.77 7.80 10.77
C VAL A 31 8.59 6.96 11.74
N ALA A 32 8.29 7.07 13.04
CA ALA A 32 8.95 6.32 14.10
C ALA A 32 8.80 4.81 13.87
N ASP A 33 9.81 4.06 14.32
CA ASP A 33 9.74 2.60 14.26
C ASP A 33 8.75 2.07 15.30
N ASN A 34 7.95 1.08 14.92
CA ASN A 34 7.05 0.36 15.81
C ASN A 34 7.50 -1.09 16.07
N GLY A 35 8.73 -1.43 15.68
CA GLY A 35 9.32 -2.76 15.75
C GLY A 35 9.48 -3.43 14.38
N ASP A 36 8.84 -2.90 13.33
CA ASP A 36 8.89 -3.48 11.99
C ASP A 36 10.21 -3.21 11.25
N PHE A 37 10.97 -2.16 11.60
CA PHE A 37 12.21 -1.86 10.88
C PHE A 37 13.22 -3.01 10.97
N LEU A 38 13.20 -3.77 12.07
CA LEU A 38 14.07 -4.93 12.28
C LEU A 38 14.01 -5.95 11.13
N ARG A 39 12.85 -6.13 10.50
CA ARG A 39 12.69 -7.03 9.34
C ARG A 39 13.63 -6.62 8.20
N MET A 40 13.68 -5.32 7.95
CA MET A 40 14.51 -4.76 6.90
C MET A 40 15.97 -4.61 7.36
N MET A 41 16.20 -4.04 8.54
CA MET A 41 17.52 -3.80 9.12
C MET A 41 18.36 -5.07 9.22
N ASN A 42 17.78 -6.18 9.71
CA ASN A 42 18.47 -7.47 9.80
C ASN A 42 18.81 -8.08 8.43
N THR A 43 18.01 -7.78 7.40
CA THR A 43 18.23 -8.28 6.04
C THR A 43 19.35 -7.52 5.35
N ILE A 44 19.34 -6.19 5.42
CA ILE A 44 20.32 -5.35 4.71
C ILE A 44 21.52 -4.94 5.55
N GLY A 45 21.64 -5.39 6.80
CA GLY A 45 22.75 -5.01 7.67
C GLY A 45 22.74 -3.52 8.00
N LEU A 46 21.66 -3.08 8.64
CA LEU A 46 21.58 -1.81 9.38
C LEU A 46 21.26 -2.09 10.84
N ASN A 47 21.59 -1.14 11.71
CA ASN A 47 21.24 -1.16 13.12
C ASN A 47 20.86 0.26 13.59
N TYR A 48 20.25 0.39 14.77
CA TYR A 48 20.01 1.72 15.36
C TYR A 48 21.36 2.38 15.62
N TYR A 49 21.44 3.67 15.29
CA TYR A 49 22.70 4.40 15.42
C TYR A 49 23.14 4.55 16.87
N ASN A 50 22.20 4.84 17.79
CA ASN A 50 22.47 4.97 19.20
C ASN A 50 21.95 3.76 20.00
N ALA A 51 22.90 2.94 20.48
CA ALA A 51 22.58 1.73 21.24
C ALA A 51 21.99 2.01 22.63
N THR A 52 22.21 3.20 23.21
CA THR A 52 21.79 3.56 24.57
C THR A 52 20.44 4.25 24.65
N GLU A 53 19.75 4.41 23.52
CA GLU A 53 18.38 4.95 23.50
C GLU A 53 17.44 4.12 24.37
N SER A 54 16.56 4.82 25.08
CA SER A 54 15.47 4.17 25.80
C SER A 54 14.53 3.47 24.82
N TYR A 55 13.79 2.46 25.29
CA TYR A 55 12.81 1.76 24.47
C TYR A 55 11.80 2.74 23.84
N ALA A 56 11.30 3.69 24.61
CA ALA A 56 10.33 4.68 24.14
C ALA A 56 10.94 5.70 23.16
N ASP A 57 12.23 6.02 23.24
CA ASP A 57 12.85 6.89 22.24
C ASP A 57 13.09 6.15 20.92
N ARG A 58 13.51 4.89 21.02
CA ARG A 58 13.78 4.02 19.88
C ARG A 58 12.52 3.65 19.12
N PHE A 59 11.44 3.38 19.84
CA PHE A 59 10.18 2.94 19.29
C PHE A 59 9.07 3.94 19.59
N PHE A 60 8.18 4.17 18.62
CA PHE A 60 6.96 4.99 18.72
C PHE A 60 7.17 6.50 18.85
N SER A 61 8.08 6.99 19.71
CA SER A 61 8.11 8.43 20.05
C SER A 61 8.80 9.31 19.01
N PHE A 62 9.89 8.85 18.41
CA PHE A 62 10.73 9.65 17.54
C PHE A 62 11.13 8.88 16.28
N SER A 63 11.29 9.61 15.19
CA SER A 63 11.87 9.08 13.95
C SER A 63 13.38 9.23 13.95
N HIS A 64 14.07 8.42 13.13
CA HIS A 64 15.53 8.40 13.05
C HIS A 64 15.99 8.63 11.62
N SER A 65 16.87 9.62 11.42
CA SER A 65 17.52 9.83 10.12
C SER A 65 18.77 8.97 9.93
N GLN A 66 19.43 8.57 11.03
CA GLN A 66 20.73 7.90 11.02
C GLN A 66 20.63 6.45 11.47
N PHE A 67 21.26 5.56 10.72
CA PHE A 67 21.35 4.13 11.02
C PHE A 67 22.81 3.67 10.97
N ALA A 68 23.24 2.84 11.93
CA ALA A 68 24.56 2.23 11.88
C ALA A 68 24.61 1.13 10.80
N TYR A 69 25.78 0.92 10.19
CA TYR A 69 25.99 -0.24 9.33
C TYR A 69 26.21 -1.50 10.16
N ASP A 70 25.69 -2.62 9.68
CA ASP A 70 25.86 -3.95 10.28
C ASP A 70 26.07 -5.02 9.17
N ASN A 71 26.29 -6.26 9.58
CA ASN A 71 26.44 -7.42 8.69
C ASN A 71 25.14 -7.70 7.94
N LEU A 72 25.27 -7.93 6.62
CA LEU A 72 24.15 -8.34 5.77
C LEU A 72 23.58 -9.69 6.22
N PHE A 73 22.27 -9.87 6.05
CA PHE A 73 21.57 -11.15 6.20
C PHE A 73 21.72 -11.83 7.59
N ARG A 74 21.72 -11.04 8.68
CA ARG A 74 21.53 -11.59 10.05
C ARG A 74 20.15 -12.21 10.24
N GLY A 75 19.19 -11.73 9.47
CA GLY A 75 17.89 -12.36 9.25
C GLY A 75 17.50 -12.18 7.78
N PHE A 76 16.35 -12.74 7.39
CA PHE A 76 15.86 -12.60 6.02
C PHE A 76 14.35 -12.41 5.99
N TYR A 77 13.92 -11.23 5.52
CA TYR A 77 12.52 -10.94 5.23
C TYR A 77 12.35 -10.71 3.73
N PRO A 78 11.70 -11.62 2.98
CA PRO A 78 11.58 -11.50 1.54
C PRO A 78 10.71 -10.29 1.17
N SER A 79 11.33 -9.26 0.58
CA SER A 79 10.63 -8.09 0.07
C SER A 79 11.35 -7.46 -1.12
N SER A 80 10.59 -6.89 -2.06
CA SER A 80 11.14 -6.05 -3.13
C SER A 80 11.81 -4.78 -2.60
N GLN A 81 11.49 -4.37 -1.37
CA GLN A 81 12.13 -3.26 -0.67
C GLN A 81 13.64 -3.47 -0.54
N ILE A 82 14.11 -4.72 -0.40
CA ILE A 82 15.55 -5.03 -0.29
C ILE A 82 16.34 -4.37 -1.41
N LEU A 83 15.87 -4.44 -2.66
CA LEU A 83 16.57 -3.85 -3.80
C LEU A 83 16.64 -2.32 -3.73
N LEU A 84 15.61 -1.69 -3.15
CA LEU A 84 15.51 -0.23 -3.05
C LEU A 84 16.32 0.33 -1.89
N VAL A 85 16.62 -0.46 -0.86
CA VAL A 85 17.42 -0.01 0.29
C VAL A 85 18.86 -0.47 0.19
N LEU A 86 19.12 -1.70 -0.26
CA LEU A 86 20.47 -2.26 -0.34
C LEU A 86 21.37 -1.47 -1.31
N VAL A 87 20.85 -1.08 -2.47
CA VAL A 87 21.64 -0.31 -3.45
C VAL A 87 22.03 1.07 -2.88
N PRO A 88 21.10 1.90 -2.37
CA PRO A 88 21.46 3.13 -1.67
C PRO A 88 22.38 2.93 -0.47
N ARG A 89 22.16 1.88 0.33
CA ARG A 89 23.03 1.55 1.46
C ARG A 89 24.47 1.34 1.01
N LEU A 90 24.69 0.52 -0.02
CA LEU A 90 26.02 0.23 -0.53
C LEU A 90 26.70 1.49 -1.09
N LEU A 91 25.97 2.30 -1.87
CA LEU A 91 26.50 3.53 -2.44
C LEU A 91 26.80 4.58 -1.36
N ALA A 92 25.89 4.74 -0.39
CA ALA A 92 26.08 5.66 0.73
C ALA A 92 27.26 5.23 1.59
N GLY A 93 27.47 3.94 1.83
CA GLY A 93 28.62 3.43 2.59
C GLY A 93 29.97 3.74 1.96
N LEU A 94 30.03 3.91 0.63
CA LEU A 94 31.26 4.32 -0.08
C LEU A 94 31.59 5.81 0.11
N VAL A 95 30.59 6.64 0.44
CA VAL A 95 30.73 8.10 0.56
C VAL A 95 30.74 8.54 2.03
N HIS A 96 29.82 8.00 2.83
CA HIS A 96 29.61 8.23 4.24
C HIS A 96 29.67 6.90 5.01
N GLY A 97 30.87 6.49 5.38
CA GLY A 97 31.13 5.21 6.05
C GLY A 97 30.73 5.14 7.52
N SER A 98 30.36 6.26 8.15
CA SER A 98 30.06 6.32 9.59
C SER A 98 28.61 5.95 9.93
N TYR A 99 27.65 6.24 9.05
CA TYR A 99 26.24 5.88 9.18
C TYR A 99 25.53 5.94 7.83
N PHE A 100 24.40 5.25 7.73
CA PHE A 100 23.46 5.36 6.64
C PHE A 100 22.40 6.41 6.95
N ASP A 101 22.27 7.41 6.08
CA ASP A 101 21.21 8.42 6.17
C ASP A 101 19.98 7.98 5.37
N ILE A 102 18.84 7.84 6.05
CA ILE A 102 17.59 7.36 5.44
C ILE A 102 17.07 8.29 4.35
N ARG A 103 17.47 9.56 4.32
CA ARG A 103 17.06 10.51 3.27
C ARG A 103 17.56 10.08 1.89
N VAL A 104 18.63 9.28 1.81
CA VAL A 104 19.07 8.68 0.55
C VAL A 104 18.01 7.71 0.02
N LEU A 105 17.40 6.91 0.89
CA LEU A 105 16.26 6.07 0.53
C LEU A 105 15.03 6.92 0.18
N GLY A 106 14.77 7.98 0.95
CA GLY A 106 13.71 8.94 0.65
C GLY A 106 13.83 9.55 -0.75
N ALA A 107 15.06 9.82 -1.21
CA ALA A 107 15.33 10.31 -2.56
C ALA A 107 15.02 9.28 -3.65
N VAL A 108 15.28 7.99 -3.40
CA VAL A 108 14.88 6.92 -4.33
C VAL A 108 13.37 6.87 -4.50
N TYR A 109 12.62 6.89 -3.39
CA TYR A 109 11.16 6.92 -3.45
C TYR A 109 10.62 8.20 -4.09
N ALA A 110 11.26 9.35 -3.83
CA ALA A 110 10.93 10.61 -4.49
C ALA A 110 11.05 10.53 -6.02
N VAL A 111 12.14 9.95 -6.54
CA VAL A 111 12.33 9.77 -7.98
C VAL A 111 11.26 8.85 -8.58
N LEU A 112 10.90 7.77 -7.87
CA LEU A 112 9.85 6.84 -8.31
C LEU A 112 8.46 7.52 -8.32
N LEU A 113 8.13 8.29 -7.29
CA LEU A 113 6.88 9.06 -7.23
C LEU A 113 6.82 10.12 -8.34
N LEU A 114 7.92 10.86 -8.57
CA LEU A 114 8.01 11.82 -9.67
C LEU A 114 7.86 11.14 -11.04
N ALA A 115 8.41 9.95 -11.22
CA ALA A 115 8.23 9.16 -12.44
C ALA A 115 6.76 8.76 -12.64
N ALA A 116 6.07 8.31 -11.57
CA ALA A 116 4.65 7.98 -11.60
C ALA A 116 3.80 9.21 -11.94
N THR A 117 4.08 10.36 -11.31
CA THR A 117 3.42 11.65 -11.57
C THR A 117 3.62 12.08 -13.01
N TRP A 118 4.87 12.09 -13.50
CA TRP A 118 5.19 12.45 -14.88
C TRP A 118 4.42 11.58 -15.88
N LEU A 119 4.43 10.26 -15.68
CA LEU A 119 3.73 9.32 -16.55
C LEU A 119 2.21 9.55 -16.53
N THR A 120 1.64 9.82 -15.35
CA THR A 120 0.19 10.02 -15.16
C THR A 120 -0.27 11.29 -15.85
N VAL A 121 0.44 12.41 -15.62
CA VAL A 121 0.16 13.68 -16.27
C VAL A 121 0.35 13.57 -17.78
N LYS A 122 1.42 12.90 -18.23
CA LYS A 122 1.66 12.69 -19.67
C LYS A 122 0.56 11.84 -20.31
N LEU A 123 0.03 10.84 -19.60
CA LEU A 123 -1.06 10.00 -20.08
C LEU A 123 -2.36 10.82 -20.21
N GLY A 124 -2.73 11.60 -19.19
CA GLY A 124 -3.88 12.49 -19.25
C GLY A 124 -3.75 13.59 -20.31
N ALA A 125 -2.55 14.17 -20.44
CA ALA A 125 -2.24 15.21 -21.43
C ALA A 125 -2.36 14.75 -22.88
N LYS A 126 -2.32 13.44 -23.16
CA LYS A 126 -2.63 12.91 -24.49
C LYS A 126 -4.09 13.13 -24.88
N HIS A 127 -5.00 13.16 -23.91
CA HIS A 127 -6.41 13.47 -24.15
C HIS A 127 -6.63 14.98 -24.20
N SER A 128 -6.16 15.71 -23.19
CA SER A 128 -6.18 17.18 -23.17
C SER A 128 -5.22 17.72 -22.12
N ALA A 129 -4.68 18.93 -22.32
CA ALA A 129 -3.81 19.57 -21.33
C ALA A 129 -4.51 19.73 -19.98
N VAL A 130 -5.82 20.04 -19.98
CA VAL A 130 -6.65 20.16 -18.77
C VAL A 130 -6.72 18.83 -18.02
N MET A 131 -6.97 17.70 -18.70
CA MET A 131 -6.96 16.38 -18.05
C MET A 131 -5.60 16.06 -17.43
N GLY A 132 -4.52 16.36 -18.14
CA GLY A 132 -3.16 16.22 -17.61
C GLY A 132 -2.94 17.04 -16.34
N LEU A 133 -3.33 18.32 -16.34
CA LEU A 133 -3.21 19.20 -15.17
C LEU A 133 -4.10 18.76 -14.00
N LEU A 134 -5.32 18.28 -14.25
CA LEU A 134 -6.21 17.81 -13.21
C LEU A 134 -5.71 16.54 -12.53
N LEU A 135 -5.25 15.55 -13.32
CA LEU A 135 -4.61 14.38 -12.75
C LEU A 135 -3.34 14.77 -12.00
N GLY A 136 -2.57 15.74 -12.52
CA GLY A 136 -1.40 16.29 -11.84
C GLY A 136 -1.73 16.94 -10.50
N ALA A 137 -2.77 17.77 -10.45
CA ALA A 137 -3.25 18.41 -9.24
C ALA A 137 -3.75 17.37 -8.23
N GLY A 138 -4.48 16.33 -8.67
CA GLY A 138 -4.88 15.20 -7.83
C GLY A 138 -3.68 14.45 -7.26
N MET A 139 -2.66 14.19 -8.08
CA MET A 139 -1.41 13.57 -7.62
C MET A 139 -0.72 14.40 -6.54
N LEU A 140 -0.53 15.71 -6.79
CA LEU A 140 0.13 16.60 -5.84
C LEU A 140 -0.67 16.77 -4.54
N PHE A 141 -1.99 16.94 -4.63
CA PHE A 141 -2.80 17.14 -3.43
C PHE A 141 -2.89 15.89 -2.55
N VAL A 142 -2.98 14.70 -3.17
CA VAL A 142 -3.23 13.44 -2.45
C VAL A 142 -1.94 12.71 -2.09
N PHE A 143 -1.08 12.42 -3.07
CA PHE A 143 0.08 11.55 -2.89
C PHE A 143 1.37 12.29 -2.50
N TYR A 144 1.37 13.63 -2.50
CA TYR A 144 2.44 14.44 -1.93
C TYR A 144 2.06 14.98 -0.54
N ASP A 145 0.89 14.59 -0.02
CA ASP A 145 0.49 14.85 1.35
C ASP A 145 1.52 14.24 2.32
N ILE A 146 1.84 14.97 3.39
CA ILE A 146 2.84 14.54 4.38
C ILE A 146 2.46 13.24 5.10
N GLY A 147 1.18 12.89 5.15
CA GLY A 147 0.70 11.60 5.63
C GLY A 147 1.30 10.42 4.87
N TYR A 148 1.53 10.57 3.56
CA TYR A 148 2.24 9.59 2.74
C TYR A 148 3.75 9.84 2.72
N LEU A 149 4.18 11.08 2.48
CA LEU A 149 5.60 11.37 2.24
C LEU A 149 6.48 11.12 3.47
N ALA A 150 5.97 11.25 4.69
CA ALA A 150 6.74 10.96 5.89
C ALA A 150 7.29 9.53 5.90
N TYR A 151 6.56 8.56 5.33
CA TYR A 151 7.02 7.18 5.21
C TYR A 151 8.27 7.03 4.33
N PHE A 152 8.58 7.99 3.44
CA PHE A 152 9.75 7.87 2.57
C PHE A 152 11.07 7.89 3.35
N ASN A 153 11.07 8.55 4.51
CA ASN A 153 12.18 8.57 5.46
C ASN A 153 11.96 7.55 6.59
N SER A 154 11.57 6.33 6.23
CA SER A 154 11.36 5.20 7.15
C SER A 154 11.74 3.88 6.47
N LEU A 155 11.91 2.81 7.24
CA LEU A 155 12.15 1.46 6.70
C LEU A 155 10.88 0.62 6.56
N PHE A 156 9.70 1.25 6.62
CA PHE A 156 8.42 0.62 6.31
C PHE A 156 8.33 0.18 4.83
N GLY A 157 7.56 -0.86 4.53
CA GLY A 157 7.31 -1.36 3.16
C GLY A 157 6.23 -0.57 2.38
N GLU A 158 5.59 0.37 3.07
CA GLU A 158 4.49 1.23 2.68
C GLU A 158 4.87 2.09 1.45
N PRO A 159 6.01 2.83 1.44
CA PRO A 159 6.44 3.58 0.26
C PRO A 159 6.55 2.74 -1.00
N VAL A 160 7.08 1.51 -0.89
CA VAL A 160 7.23 0.59 -2.02
C VAL A 160 5.86 0.24 -2.57
N SER A 161 4.92 -0.13 -1.70
CA SER A 161 3.55 -0.46 -2.09
C SER A 161 2.89 0.73 -2.80
N MET A 162 3.00 1.94 -2.26
CA MET A 162 2.43 3.16 -2.85
C MET A 162 3.01 3.48 -4.24
N VAL A 163 4.33 3.64 -4.35
CA VAL A 163 4.94 4.10 -5.61
C VAL A 163 4.77 3.06 -6.72
N PHE A 164 4.84 1.76 -6.39
CA PHE A 164 4.65 0.70 -7.38
C PHE A 164 3.18 0.43 -7.69
N MET A 165 2.24 0.72 -6.80
CA MET A 165 0.82 0.76 -7.14
C MET A 165 0.56 1.84 -8.21
N LEU A 166 1.02 3.07 -7.98
CA LEU A 166 0.88 4.17 -8.93
C LEU A 166 1.56 3.86 -10.28
N LEU A 167 2.81 3.37 -10.26
CA LEU A 167 3.55 2.99 -11.47
C LEU A 167 2.87 1.84 -12.22
N THR A 168 2.38 0.83 -11.51
CA THR A 168 1.71 -0.33 -12.14
C THR A 168 0.50 0.10 -12.94
N PHE A 169 -0.38 0.91 -12.35
CA PHE A 169 -1.59 1.36 -13.01
C PHE A 169 -1.30 2.29 -14.20
N VAL A 170 -0.40 3.26 -14.05
CA VAL A 170 -0.10 4.18 -15.17
C VAL A 170 0.62 3.47 -16.32
N LEU A 171 1.51 2.50 -16.03
CA LEU A 171 2.19 1.70 -17.05
C LEU A 171 1.21 0.74 -17.75
N GLY A 172 0.31 0.10 -17.00
CA GLY A 172 -0.74 -0.76 -17.53
C GLY A 172 -1.69 -0.01 -18.46
N LEU A 173 -2.25 1.12 -18.00
CA LEU A 173 -3.12 1.99 -18.81
C LEU A 173 -2.39 2.54 -20.03
N ARG A 174 -1.10 2.85 -19.91
CA ARG A 174 -0.28 3.27 -21.06
C ARG A 174 -0.17 2.18 -22.14
N LEU A 175 -0.17 0.90 -21.77
CA LEU A 175 -0.13 -0.21 -22.74
C LEU A 175 -1.46 -0.36 -23.48
N THR A 176 -2.60 -0.14 -22.81
CA THR A 176 -3.92 -0.22 -23.43
C THR A 176 -4.16 0.94 -24.41
N MET A 177 -3.53 2.10 -24.19
CA MET A 177 -3.65 3.27 -25.07
C MET A 177 -2.67 3.32 -26.26
N GLN A 178 -1.94 2.25 -26.55
CA GLN A 178 -1.04 2.17 -27.72
C GLN A 178 -1.62 1.23 -28.75
N ASP A 179 -1.59 1.57 -30.04
CA ASP A 179 -1.98 0.63 -31.11
C ASP A 179 -1.04 -0.57 -31.20
N HIS A 180 0.25 -0.35 -30.96
CA HIS A 180 1.27 -1.39 -30.95
C HIS A 180 2.03 -1.39 -29.61
N PRO A 181 1.49 -2.03 -28.56
CA PRO A 181 2.14 -2.05 -27.26
C PRO A 181 3.50 -2.75 -27.35
N THR A 182 4.52 -2.09 -26.80
CA THR A 182 5.90 -2.57 -26.92
C THR A 182 6.25 -3.62 -25.86
N ARG A 183 7.12 -4.58 -26.20
CA ARG A 183 7.67 -5.55 -25.23
C ARG A 183 8.40 -4.86 -24.08
N ARG A 184 9.12 -3.78 -24.35
CA ARG A 184 9.80 -2.96 -23.32
C ARG A 184 8.79 -2.37 -22.32
N GLY A 185 7.67 -1.81 -22.82
CA GLY A 185 6.60 -1.31 -21.95
C GLY A 185 5.97 -2.41 -21.10
N LEU A 186 5.75 -3.59 -21.69
CA LEU A 186 5.23 -4.75 -20.98
C LEU A 186 6.18 -5.25 -19.88
N THR A 187 7.49 -5.29 -20.15
CA THR A 187 8.51 -5.64 -19.15
C THR A 187 8.55 -4.63 -18.01
N LEU A 188 8.45 -3.32 -18.29
CA LEU A 188 8.38 -2.31 -17.24
C LEU A 188 7.13 -2.45 -16.37
N PHE A 189 5.97 -2.73 -16.99
CA PHE A 189 4.74 -3.03 -16.27
C PHE A 189 4.88 -4.29 -15.39
N PHE A 190 5.48 -5.36 -15.91
CA PHE A 190 5.78 -6.57 -15.14
C PHE A 190 6.72 -6.32 -13.95
N ILE A 191 7.79 -5.55 -14.14
CA ILE A 191 8.67 -5.17 -13.03
C ILE A 191 7.89 -4.39 -11.97
N ALA A 192 7.03 -3.44 -12.38
CA ALA A 192 6.22 -2.68 -11.43
C ALA A 192 5.26 -3.57 -10.62
N VAL A 193 4.60 -4.53 -11.29
CA VAL A 193 3.74 -5.53 -10.64
C VAL A 193 4.54 -6.39 -9.66
N LEU A 194 5.73 -6.88 -10.04
CA LEU A 194 6.56 -7.68 -9.14
C LEU A 194 6.96 -6.90 -7.88
N PHE A 195 7.33 -5.63 -8.02
CA PHE A 195 7.67 -4.80 -6.86
C PHE A 195 6.46 -4.55 -5.95
N LEU A 196 5.26 -4.37 -6.50
CA LEU A 196 4.02 -4.23 -5.73
C LEU A 196 3.64 -5.53 -4.99
N VAL A 197 3.66 -6.66 -5.70
CA VAL A 197 3.28 -7.97 -5.12
C VAL A 197 4.28 -8.39 -4.05
N CYS A 198 5.57 -8.17 -4.28
CA CYS A 198 6.62 -8.54 -3.35
C CYS A 198 6.94 -7.46 -2.30
N SER A 199 6.21 -6.34 -2.21
CA SER A 199 6.51 -5.33 -1.19
C SER A 199 6.17 -5.81 0.22
N LYS A 200 5.08 -6.58 0.35
CA LYS A 200 4.61 -7.23 1.59
C LYS A 200 4.01 -8.60 1.27
N ILE A 201 4.17 -9.55 2.19
CA ILE A 201 3.58 -10.90 2.05
C ILE A 201 2.05 -10.82 1.90
N GLN A 202 1.40 -9.86 2.56
CA GLN A 202 -0.04 -9.57 2.46
C GLN A 202 -0.50 -9.25 1.02
N ASN A 203 0.40 -8.82 0.14
CA ASN A 203 0.09 -8.50 -1.25
C ASN A 203 0.15 -9.72 -2.18
N ALA A 204 0.48 -10.93 -1.69
CA ALA A 204 0.54 -12.13 -2.52
C ALA A 204 -0.74 -12.38 -3.36
N PRO A 205 -1.98 -12.22 -2.84
CA PRO A 205 -3.19 -12.40 -3.63
C PRO A 205 -3.32 -11.43 -4.82
N VAL A 206 -2.75 -10.23 -4.72
CA VAL A 206 -2.78 -9.22 -5.78
C VAL A 206 -2.08 -9.72 -7.05
N GLY A 207 -1.03 -10.53 -6.91
CA GLY A 207 -0.32 -11.07 -8.07
C GLY A 207 -1.13 -12.09 -8.86
N LEU A 208 -1.97 -12.90 -8.20
CA LEU A 208 -2.91 -13.79 -8.89
C LEU A 208 -3.95 -12.99 -9.70
N ALA A 209 -4.34 -11.82 -9.22
CA ALA A 209 -5.24 -10.95 -9.97
C ALA A 209 -4.53 -10.30 -11.17
N PHE A 210 -3.26 -9.89 -11.03
CA PHE A 210 -2.47 -9.40 -12.16
C PHE A 210 -2.12 -10.49 -13.18
N MET A 211 -2.05 -11.77 -12.81
CA MET A 211 -1.93 -12.87 -13.76
C MET A 211 -3.03 -12.79 -14.83
N LEU A 212 -4.29 -12.55 -14.41
CA LEU A 212 -5.42 -12.41 -15.33
C LEU A 212 -5.24 -11.21 -16.25
N ILE A 213 -4.75 -10.07 -15.74
CA ILE A 213 -4.44 -8.89 -16.56
C ILE A 213 -3.36 -9.19 -17.60
N PHE A 214 -2.26 -9.85 -17.22
CA PHE A 214 -1.21 -10.23 -18.17
C PHE A 214 -1.76 -11.18 -19.25
N TRP A 215 -2.63 -12.12 -18.87
CA TRP A 215 -3.30 -12.99 -19.81
C TRP A 215 -4.16 -12.20 -20.81
N ARG A 216 -4.95 -11.24 -20.31
CA ARG A 216 -5.79 -10.35 -21.12
C ARG A 216 -4.98 -9.43 -22.04
N LEU A 217 -3.89 -8.83 -21.54
CA LEU A 217 -2.93 -8.08 -22.34
C LEU A 217 -2.37 -8.92 -23.49
N GLY A 218 -2.13 -10.22 -23.25
CA GLY A 218 -1.65 -11.13 -24.29
C GLY A 218 -2.61 -11.34 -25.47
N SER A 219 -3.83 -10.82 -25.37
CA SER A 219 -4.84 -10.81 -26.44
C SER A 219 -4.83 -9.53 -27.27
N LEU A 220 -4.12 -8.46 -26.85
CA LEU A 220 -4.07 -7.17 -27.56
C LEU A 220 -3.26 -7.23 -28.86
N GLN A 221 -2.24 -8.09 -28.92
CA GLN A 221 -1.42 -8.25 -30.12
C GLN A 221 -0.91 -9.69 -30.23
N ARG A 222 -1.30 -10.36 -31.32
CA ARG A 222 -0.92 -11.75 -31.61
C ARG A 222 0.44 -11.85 -32.32
N GLU A 223 0.76 -10.87 -33.15
CA GLU A 223 2.00 -10.81 -33.92
C GLU A 223 3.17 -10.21 -33.11
N GLY A 224 4.41 -10.49 -33.49
CA GLY A 224 5.57 -9.87 -32.87
C GLY A 224 5.85 -10.31 -31.43
N GLY A 225 5.40 -11.49 -31.01
CA GLY A 225 5.79 -12.16 -29.75
C GLY A 225 5.34 -11.49 -28.44
N PHE A 226 4.62 -10.37 -28.51
CA PHE A 226 4.08 -9.65 -27.34
C PHE A 226 3.14 -10.55 -26.52
N GLY A 227 2.17 -11.19 -27.17
CA GLY A 227 1.21 -12.06 -26.50
C GLY A 227 1.86 -13.25 -25.77
N LYS A 228 2.91 -13.84 -26.35
CA LYS A 228 3.67 -14.92 -25.71
C LYS A 228 4.43 -14.42 -24.47
N LEU A 229 5.03 -13.24 -24.54
CA LEU A 229 5.72 -12.62 -23.41
C LEU A 229 4.73 -12.29 -22.28
N ALA A 230 3.56 -11.74 -22.60
CA ALA A 230 2.52 -11.43 -21.62
C ALA A 230 2.05 -12.67 -20.87
N ARG A 231 1.80 -13.79 -21.56
CA ARG A 231 1.43 -15.06 -20.91
C ARG A 231 2.55 -15.64 -20.04
N ARG A 232 3.82 -15.50 -20.45
CA ARG A 232 4.96 -15.86 -19.61
C ARG A 232 5.00 -15.04 -18.32
N PHE A 233 4.77 -13.73 -18.43
CA PHE A 233 4.65 -12.87 -17.25
C PHE A 233 3.44 -13.22 -16.38
N ALA A 234 2.30 -13.61 -16.96
CA ALA A 234 1.16 -14.11 -16.19
C ALA A 234 1.56 -15.30 -15.31
N VAL A 235 2.19 -16.32 -15.91
CA VAL A 235 2.68 -17.50 -15.17
C VAL A 235 3.72 -17.10 -14.13
N ALA A 236 4.67 -16.22 -14.48
CA ALA A 236 5.72 -15.78 -13.57
C ALA A 236 5.15 -15.05 -12.33
N VAL A 237 4.21 -14.11 -12.50
CA VAL A 237 3.57 -13.43 -11.36
C VAL A 237 2.80 -14.41 -10.49
N ALA A 238 2.09 -15.37 -11.10
CA ALA A 238 1.36 -16.39 -10.33
C ALA A 238 2.31 -17.26 -9.48
N VAL A 239 3.41 -17.73 -10.09
CA VAL A 239 4.44 -18.51 -9.38
C VAL A 239 5.07 -17.70 -8.25
N VAL A 240 5.45 -16.44 -8.51
CA VAL A 240 6.00 -15.55 -7.47
C VAL A 240 5.01 -15.34 -6.33
N SER A 241 3.73 -15.17 -6.63
CA SER A 241 2.67 -14.98 -5.61
C SER A 241 2.55 -16.21 -4.70
N VAL A 242 2.55 -17.41 -5.30
CA VAL A 242 2.49 -18.67 -4.54
C VAL A 242 3.77 -18.86 -3.71
N ILE A 243 4.95 -18.62 -4.27
CA ILE A 243 6.22 -18.71 -3.54
C ILE A 243 6.22 -17.75 -2.36
N LEU A 244 5.86 -16.48 -2.56
CA LEU A 244 5.83 -15.47 -1.50
C LEU A 244 4.92 -15.88 -0.33
N TYR A 245 3.77 -16.48 -0.62
CA TYR A 245 2.85 -16.98 0.40
C TYR A 245 3.40 -18.20 1.14
N VAL A 246 3.93 -19.19 0.42
CA VAL A 246 4.42 -20.46 1.00
C VAL A 246 5.73 -20.28 1.76
N THR A 247 6.59 -19.34 1.36
CA THR A 247 7.86 -19.05 2.04
C THR A 247 7.74 -17.95 3.10
N ALA A 248 6.52 -17.60 3.51
CA ALA A 248 6.32 -16.67 4.62
C ALA A 248 6.97 -17.22 5.92
N PRO A 249 7.75 -16.41 6.66
CA PRO A 249 8.38 -16.84 7.91
C PRO A 249 7.38 -17.42 8.93
N LYS A 250 7.76 -18.52 9.59
CA LYS A 250 6.88 -19.21 10.56
C LYS A 250 6.57 -18.34 11.77
N GLU A 251 7.55 -17.57 12.22
CA GLU A 251 7.43 -16.66 13.36
C GLU A 251 6.38 -15.58 13.06
N LEU A 252 6.40 -15.01 11.85
CA LEU A 252 5.36 -14.08 11.42
C LEU A 252 3.99 -14.77 11.38
N LYS A 253 3.91 -16.00 10.88
CA LYS A 253 2.66 -16.77 10.90
C LYS A 253 2.11 -16.96 12.32
N HIS A 254 2.97 -17.23 13.32
CA HIS A 254 2.55 -17.39 14.71
C HIS A 254 2.03 -16.08 15.32
N ILE A 255 2.76 -14.98 15.13
CA ILE A 255 2.35 -13.64 15.58
C ILE A 255 0.97 -13.29 15.00
N ASN A 256 0.84 -13.45 13.69
CA ASN A 256 -0.36 -13.15 12.93
C ASN A 256 -1.57 -14.00 13.35
N LEU A 257 -1.39 -15.31 13.54
CA LEU A 257 -2.47 -16.19 14.02
C LEU A 257 -2.94 -15.80 15.42
N TYR A 258 -2.02 -15.52 16.34
CA TYR A 258 -2.36 -15.08 17.69
C TYR A 258 -3.21 -13.80 17.64
N GLN A 259 -2.75 -12.79 16.90
CA GLN A 259 -3.47 -11.53 16.79
C GLN A 259 -4.85 -11.70 16.14
N THR A 260 -4.93 -12.51 15.08
CA THR A 260 -6.19 -12.80 14.38
C THR A 260 -7.24 -13.43 15.29
N VAL A 261 -6.85 -14.39 16.13
CA VAL A 261 -7.80 -15.12 16.97
C VAL A 261 -8.09 -14.35 18.24
N PHE A 262 -7.07 -14.00 19.01
CA PHE A 262 -7.24 -13.43 20.35
C PHE A 262 -7.59 -11.94 20.34
N PHE A 263 -6.94 -11.18 19.45
CA PHE A 263 -7.18 -9.74 19.32
C PHE A 263 -8.19 -9.38 18.22
N GLY A 264 -8.57 -10.34 17.37
CA GLY A 264 -9.57 -10.20 16.31
C GLY A 264 -10.89 -10.88 16.64
N ILE A 265 -10.96 -12.21 16.46
CA ILE A 265 -12.20 -13.00 16.62
C ILE A 265 -12.76 -12.93 18.04
N LEU A 266 -11.93 -13.20 19.04
CA LEU A 266 -12.36 -13.32 20.43
C LEU A 266 -12.47 -11.97 21.14
N ASN A 267 -11.87 -10.93 20.57
CA ASN A 267 -11.89 -9.59 21.13
C ASN A 267 -13.30 -9.01 21.09
N GLU A 268 -13.82 -8.63 22.26
CA GLU A 268 -15.21 -8.17 22.45
C GLU A 268 -16.27 -9.18 21.99
N SER A 269 -15.92 -10.47 21.93
CA SER A 269 -16.89 -11.50 21.55
C SER A 269 -17.97 -11.70 22.63
N PRO A 270 -19.28 -11.65 22.31
CA PRO A 270 -20.37 -12.09 23.18
C PRO A 270 -20.33 -13.54 23.67
N ASP A 271 -19.61 -14.44 23.00
CA ASP A 271 -19.49 -15.85 23.40
C ASP A 271 -18.09 -16.38 23.06
N VAL A 272 -17.10 -15.98 23.86
CA VAL A 272 -15.69 -16.39 23.69
C VAL A 272 -15.52 -17.91 23.70
N ARG A 273 -16.22 -18.62 24.61
CA ARG A 273 -16.12 -20.08 24.71
C ARG A 273 -16.76 -20.78 23.52
N GLY A 274 -17.90 -20.29 23.04
CA GLY A 274 -18.52 -20.76 21.80
C GLY A 274 -17.62 -20.59 20.59
N ASP A 275 -17.08 -19.39 20.40
CA ASP A 275 -16.17 -19.12 19.27
C ASP A 275 -14.91 -20.00 19.34
N LEU A 276 -14.34 -20.23 20.54
CA LEU A 276 -13.23 -21.18 20.73
C LEU A 276 -13.61 -22.61 20.33
N ARG A 277 -14.79 -23.10 20.73
CA ARG A 277 -15.27 -24.44 20.32
C ARG A 277 -15.44 -24.54 18.79
N ASP A 278 -16.00 -23.53 18.16
CA ASP A 278 -16.22 -23.51 16.71
C ASP A 278 -14.90 -23.42 15.92
N LEU A 279 -13.87 -22.82 16.52
CA LEU A 279 -12.49 -22.84 16.03
C LEU A 279 -11.74 -24.14 16.33
N GLY A 280 -12.31 -25.06 17.12
CA GLY A 280 -11.67 -26.31 17.54
C GLY A 280 -10.57 -26.12 18.59
N LEU A 281 -10.62 -25.02 19.33
CA LEU A 281 -9.63 -24.62 20.33
C LEU A 281 -10.11 -24.91 21.77
N PRO A 282 -9.19 -25.18 22.72
CA PRO A 282 -9.54 -25.37 24.13
C PRO A 282 -10.17 -24.12 24.76
N GLU A 283 -11.29 -24.26 25.47
CA GLU A 283 -11.98 -23.15 26.14
C GLU A 283 -11.11 -22.42 27.17
N ARG A 284 -10.10 -23.08 27.75
CA ARG A 284 -9.14 -22.45 28.68
C ARG A 284 -8.39 -21.26 28.10
N LEU A 285 -8.32 -21.15 26.76
CA LEU A 285 -7.68 -20.04 26.07
C LEU A 285 -8.53 -18.75 26.11
N GLU A 286 -9.73 -18.77 26.68
CA GLU A 286 -10.58 -17.58 26.86
C GLU A 286 -9.89 -16.44 27.61
N VAL A 287 -8.93 -16.77 28.49
CA VAL A 287 -8.15 -15.80 29.26
C VAL A 287 -7.25 -14.91 28.39
N LEU A 288 -7.09 -15.26 27.12
CA LEU A 288 -6.35 -14.48 26.11
C LEU A 288 -7.28 -13.66 25.22
N ALA A 289 -8.60 -13.71 25.38
CA ALA A 289 -9.51 -12.88 24.59
C ALA A 289 -9.20 -11.40 24.81
N GLY A 290 -9.01 -10.66 23.72
CA GLY A 290 -8.66 -9.24 23.74
C GLY A 290 -7.19 -8.92 23.97
N THR A 291 -6.29 -9.90 24.08
CA THR A 291 -4.85 -9.65 24.21
C THR A 291 -4.14 -9.65 22.86
N ASN A 292 -3.14 -8.78 22.68
CA ASN A 292 -2.28 -8.77 21.50
C ASN A 292 -0.95 -9.51 21.74
N TYR A 293 -0.24 -9.89 20.66
CA TYR A 293 0.97 -10.72 20.78
C TYR A 293 2.13 -10.05 21.54
N PHE A 294 2.19 -8.71 21.51
CA PHE A 294 3.29 -7.95 22.14
C PHE A 294 2.94 -7.45 23.54
N GLN A 295 1.77 -7.80 24.06
CA GLN A 295 1.33 -7.46 25.40
C GLN A 295 2.03 -8.35 26.44
N GLY A 296 2.65 -7.73 27.45
CA GLY A 296 3.45 -8.45 28.45
C GLY A 296 2.68 -8.99 29.65
N ASP A 297 1.50 -8.46 29.92
CA ASP A 297 0.64 -8.78 31.07
C ASP A 297 -0.50 -9.74 30.69
N THR A 298 -0.16 -10.83 30.00
CA THR A 298 -1.12 -11.87 29.60
C THR A 298 -1.15 -13.03 30.59
N ALA A 299 -2.33 -13.65 30.76
CA ALA A 299 -2.53 -14.78 31.67
C ALA A 299 -1.74 -16.03 31.24
N ILE A 300 -1.62 -16.26 29.92
CA ILE A 300 -0.74 -17.25 29.32
C ILE A 300 0.23 -16.48 28.42
N LYS A 301 1.53 -16.61 28.68
CA LYS A 301 2.54 -15.92 27.88
C LYS A 301 2.59 -16.48 26.46
N GLN A 302 2.92 -15.63 25.50
CA GLN A 302 2.94 -15.96 24.08
C GLN A 302 4.05 -16.98 23.73
N ASP A 303 5.08 -17.08 24.55
CA ASP A 303 6.16 -18.08 24.47
C ASP A 303 5.90 -19.32 25.35
N ASP A 304 4.72 -19.44 25.97
CA ASP A 304 4.36 -20.59 26.79
C ASP A 304 4.29 -21.87 25.94
N PRO A 305 5.01 -22.95 26.32
CA PRO A 305 5.02 -24.19 25.56
C PRO A 305 3.64 -24.82 25.34
N SER A 306 2.66 -24.55 26.22
CA SER A 306 1.30 -25.06 26.09
C SER A 306 0.56 -24.52 24.84
N LEU A 307 0.88 -23.31 24.38
CA LEU A 307 0.24 -22.71 23.21
C LEU A 307 0.55 -23.45 21.91
N THR A 308 1.66 -24.17 21.83
CA THR A 308 2.00 -24.93 20.61
C THR A 308 0.96 -26.02 20.32
N PRO A 309 0.77 -27.02 21.20
CA PRO A 309 -0.24 -28.06 20.99
C PRO A 309 -1.69 -27.58 21.19
N ASP A 310 -1.93 -26.51 21.96
CA ASP A 310 -3.28 -26.01 22.22
C ASP A 310 -3.81 -25.09 21.13
N PHE A 311 -2.92 -24.38 20.43
CA PHE A 311 -3.29 -23.31 19.51
C PHE A 311 -2.56 -23.43 18.17
N TYR A 312 -1.24 -23.25 18.13
CA TYR A 312 -0.49 -23.11 16.87
C TYR A 312 -0.56 -24.35 15.95
N ASP A 313 -0.63 -25.55 16.51
CA ASP A 313 -0.75 -26.79 15.75
C ASP A 313 -2.20 -27.10 15.32
N ARG A 314 -3.19 -26.40 15.88
CA ARG A 314 -4.63 -26.69 15.69
C ARG A 314 -5.34 -25.76 14.73
N ILE A 315 -4.81 -24.55 14.52
CA ILE A 315 -5.49 -23.51 13.75
C ILE A 315 -4.62 -22.94 12.63
N SER A 316 -5.27 -22.55 11.55
CA SER A 316 -4.65 -21.85 10.44
C SER A 316 -5.53 -20.70 9.94
N HIS A 317 -4.97 -19.83 9.09
CA HIS A 317 -5.72 -18.77 8.42
C HIS A 317 -6.88 -19.30 7.55
N LYS A 318 -6.80 -20.56 7.09
CA LYS A 318 -7.89 -21.22 6.39
C LYS A 318 -9.07 -21.47 7.33
N ASP A 319 -8.81 -21.90 8.56
CA ASP A 319 -9.85 -22.18 9.57
C ASP A 319 -10.50 -20.87 10.03
N VAL A 320 -9.70 -19.81 10.21
CA VAL A 320 -10.19 -18.44 10.43
C VAL A 320 -11.15 -18.00 9.31
N LEU A 321 -10.77 -18.21 8.04
CA LEU A 321 -11.65 -17.90 6.92
C LEU A 321 -12.97 -18.68 6.99
N PHE A 322 -12.92 -19.97 7.27
CA PHE A 322 -14.13 -20.79 7.41
C PHE A 322 -14.97 -20.40 8.62
N PHE A 323 -14.35 -19.98 9.72
CA PHE A 323 -15.05 -19.43 10.87
C PHE A 323 -15.85 -18.20 10.46
N TYR A 324 -15.24 -17.20 9.81
CA TYR A 324 -15.98 -16.02 9.35
C TYR A 324 -17.09 -16.34 8.34
N LEU A 325 -16.93 -17.36 7.49
CA LEU A 325 -18.00 -17.81 6.60
C LEU A 325 -19.19 -18.42 7.35
N LYS A 326 -18.97 -19.07 8.49
CA LYS A 326 -20.03 -19.60 9.36
C LYS A 326 -20.62 -18.52 10.28
N HIS A 327 -19.82 -17.53 10.66
CA HIS A 327 -20.17 -16.45 11.56
C HIS A 327 -20.00 -15.08 10.88
N PRO A 328 -20.82 -14.74 9.87
CA PRO A 328 -20.65 -13.51 9.09
C PRO A 328 -20.79 -12.23 9.92
N SER A 329 -21.56 -12.25 11.02
CA SER A 329 -21.63 -11.14 11.96
C SER A 329 -20.26 -10.79 12.55
N ARG A 330 -19.46 -11.80 12.92
CA ARG A 330 -18.10 -11.60 13.45
C ARG A 330 -17.15 -10.94 12.45
N LEU A 331 -17.33 -11.27 11.16
CA LEU A 331 -16.57 -10.61 10.11
C LEU A 331 -17.01 -9.16 9.97
N ILE A 332 -18.32 -8.89 9.99
CA ILE A 332 -18.87 -7.54 9.91
C ILE A 332 -18.34 -6.68 11.06
N ASP A 333 -18.34 -7.17 12.30
CA ASP A 333 -17.83 -6.41 13.46
C ASP A 333 -16.36 -5.99 13.25
N ASN A 334 -15.52 -6.91 12.77
CA ASN A 334 -14.12 -6.60 12.48
C ASN A 334 -13.96 -5.70 11.25
N MET A 335 -14.84 -5.81 10.26
CA MET A 335 -14.91 -4.89 9.13
C MET A 335 -15.32 -3.49 9.59
N GLU A 336 -16.24 -3.34 10.55
CA GLU A 336 -16.62 -2.04 11.12
C GLU A 336 -15.44 -1.39 11.83
N TYR A 337 -14.72 -2.16 12.66
CA TYR A 337 -13.50 -1.70 13.29
C TYR A 337 -12.44 -1.27 12.27
N ALA A 338 -12.23 -2.07 11.21
CA ALA A 338 -11.30 -1.71 10.14
C ALA A 338 -11.75 -0.43 9.40
N ALA A 339 -13.06 -0.26 9.15
CA ALA A 339 -13.61 0.92 8.49
C ALA A 339 -13.36 2.20 9.30
N GLN A 340 -13.57 2.15 10.62
CA GLN A 340 -13.30 3.27 11.54
C GLN A 340 -11.82 3.71 11.52
N ASN A 341 -10.91 2.78 11.20
CA ASN A 341 -9.48 3.05 11.08
C ASN A 341 -9.02 3.32 9.63
N SER A 342 -9.93 3.24 8.66
CA SER A 342 -9.58 3.22 7.23
C SER A 342 -9.34 4.61 6.62
N MET A 343 -9.74 5.66 7.33
CA MET A 343 -9.55 7.06 6.91
C MET A 343 -8.23 7.68 7.40
N SER A 344 -7.51 6.99 8.29
CA SER A 344 -6.17 7.40 8.72
C SER A 344 -5.10 6.82 7.78
N ILE A 345 -4.39 7.69 7.06
CA ILE A 345 -3.29 7.29 6.16
C ILE A 345 -2.04 6.86 6.93
N ARG A 346 -1.82 7.46 8.10
CA ARG A 346 -0.68 7.20 8.97
C ARG A 346 -1.14 6.88 10.40
N PRO A 347 -0.36 6.11 11.16
CA PRO A 347 -0.58 5.93 12.58
C PRO A 347 -0.24 7.22 13.33
N TYR A 348 -1.23 7.81 14.00
CA TYR A 348 -1.04 9.00 14.82
C TYR A 348 -0.28 8.76 16.12
N TYR A 349 -0.05 7.49 16.48
CA TYR A 349 0.75 7.08 17.63
C TYR A 349 2.27 7.01 17.32
N LEU A 350 2.69 7.21 16.06
CA LEU A 350 4.09 7.23 15.65
C LEU A 350 4.58 8.65 15.39
N GLY A 351 5.59 9.07 16.16
CA GLY A 351 6.19 10.38 16.04
C GLY A 351 6.95 10.58 14.73
N SER A 352 6.86 11.80 14.18
CA SER A 352 7.46 12.14 12.88
C SER A 352 8.82 12.83 12.97
N TYR A 353 9.22 13.28 14.15
CA TYR A 353 10.40 14.12 14.35
C TYR A 353 11.51 13.37 15.08
N GLU A 354 12.76 13.79 14.88
CA GLU A 354 13.87 13.33 15.71
C GLU A 354 13.82 13.97 17.10
N LYS A 355 14.35 13.27 18.11
CA LYS A 355 14.46 13.78 19.48
C LYS A 355 15.27 15.08 19.58
N SER A 356 16.30 15.22 18.75
CA SER A 356 17.18 16.40 18.69
C SER A 356 16.44 17.70 18.34
N LEU A 357 15.27 17.61 17.70
CA LEU A 357 14.45 18.76 17.32
C LEU A 357 13.62 19.33 18.48
N GLY A 358 13.69 18.72 19.68
CA GLY A 358 13.03 19.22 20.89
C GLY A 358 11.50 19.21 20.84
N LYS A 359 10.91 18.44 19.90
CA LYS A 359 9.45 18.26 19.81
C LYS A 359 8.98 17.27 20.88
N PRO A 360 7.71 17.37 21.34
CA PRO A 360 7.14 16.37 22.23
C PRO A 360 7.23 14.95 21.65
N ALA A 361 7.39 13.95 22.52
CA ALA A 361 7.34 12.54 22.13
C ALA A 361 6.01 12.23 21.40
N GLY A 362 6.09 11.51 20.28
CA GLY A 362 4.92 11.19 19.46
C GLY A 362 4.37 12.36 18.63
N ALA A 363 5.05 13.50 18.57
CA ALA A 363 4.61 14.63 17.75
C ALA A 363 4.60 14.28 16.26
N VAL A 364 3.49 14.60 15.59
CA VAL A 364 3.26 14.27 14.17
C VAL A 364 3.36 15.52 13.29
N ALA A 365 3.88 15.37 12.06
CA ALA A 365 4.02 16.47 11.11
C ALA A 365 2.71 16.83 10.39
N TYR A 366 2.32 18.10 10.36
CA TYR A 366 1.09 18.56 9.69
C TYR A 366 1.31 19.47 8.47
N THR A 367 2.57 19.81 8.15
CA THR A 367 2.88 20.64 6.98
C THR A 367 2.46 19.93 5.70
N TYR A 368 1.55 20.52 4.91
CA TYR A 368 0.99 19.89 3.70
C TYR A 368 0.21 18.58 3.98
N SER A 369 -0.66 18.60 4.99
CA SER A 369 -1.54 17.47 5.41
C SER A 369 -3.01 17.64 5.00
N GLY A 370 -3.28 18.42 3.94
CA GLY A 370 -4.64 18.81 3.57
C GLY A 370 -5.54 17.64 3.19
N TRP A 371 -5.02 16.63 2.49
CA TRP A 371 -5.79 15.44 2.13
C TRP A 371 -5.93 14.49 3.31
N SER A 372 -4.83 14.18 4.00
CA SER A 372 -4.84 13.22 5.11
C SER A 372 -5.73 13.69 6.27
N GLU A 373 -5.66 14.96 6.67
CA GLU A 373 -6.50 15.49 7.75
C GLU A 373 -7.95 15.70 7.31
N PHE A 374 -8.20 16.04 6.04
CA PHE A 374 -9.57 16.09 5.53
C PHE A 374 -10.21 14.70 5.61
N LYS A 375 -9.51 13.68 5.10
CA LYS A 375 -9.97 12.29 5.12
C LYS A 375 -10.21 11.81 6.55
N ASN A 376 -9.24 12.01 7.44
CA ASN A 376 -9.32 11.54 8.83
C ASN A 376 -10.43 12.21 9.66
N ARG A 377 -10.78 13.48 9.38
CA ARG A 377 -11.72 14.26 10.20
C ARG A 377 -13.12 14.39 9.61
N HIS A 378 -13.26 14.30 8.28
CA HIS A 378 -14.51 14.68 7.59
C HIS A 378 -15.08 13.59 6.69
N LEU A 379 -14.27 12.65 6.18
CA LEU A 379 -14.83 11.56 5.39
C LEU A 379 -15.46 10.53 6.33
N PRO A 380 -16.68 10.03 6.00
CA PRO A 380 -17.28 8.99 6.81
C PRO A 380 -16.41 7.73 6.79
N ASP A 381 -16.32 7.07 7.94
CA ASP A 381 -15.50 5.89 8.21
C ASP A 381 -16.37 4.64 8.46
N SER A 382 -17.63 4.69 8.04
CA SER A 382 -18.57 3.56 8.16
C SER A 382 -18.47 2.59 6.99
N LEU A 383 -18.79 1.32 7.25
CA LEU A 383 -18.90 0.30 6.20
C LEU A 383 -19.91 0.66 5.12
N TRP A 384 -21.02 1.29 5.49
CA TRP A 384 -22.03 1.73 4.53
C TRP A 384 -21.45 2.74 3.54
N PHE A 385 -20.70 3.74 4.02
CA PHE A 385 -20.05 4.71 3.15
C PHE A 385 -19.03 4.04 2.22
N LEU A 386 -18.20 3.13 2.75
CA LEU A 386 -17.27 2.37 1.92
C LEU A 386 -18.01 1.57 0.85
N GLY A 387 -19.09 0.85 1.22
CA GLY A 387 -19.94 0.12 0.28
C GLY A 387 -20.49 1.01 -0.83
N LEU A 388 -21.01 2.19 -0.48
CA LEU A 388 -21.52 3.17 -1.44
C LEU A 388 -20.40 3.72 -2.35
N PHE A 389 -19.24 4.06 -1.80
CA PHE A 389 -18.08 4.52 -2.57
C PHE A 389 -17.64 3.49 -3.61
N TYR A 390 -17.52 2.23 -3.20
CA TYR A 390 -17.20 1.11 -4.08
C TYR A 390 -18.30 0.87 -5.13
N LEU A 391 -19.57 0.97 -4.75
CA LEU A 391 -20.70 0.84 -5.68
C LEU A 391 -20.63 1.91 -6.78
N VAL A 392 -20.43 3.18 -6.41
CA VAL A 392 -20.31 4.29 -7.37
C VAL A 392 -19.10 4.11 -8.29
N TYR A 393 -17.95 3.72 -7.72
CA TYR A 393 -16.74 3.44 -8.49
C TYR A 393 -16.96 2.33 -9.52
N TYR A 394 -17.43 1.16 -9.08
CA TYR A 394 -17.65 0.01 -9.95
C TYR A 394 -18.77 0.27 -10.98
N ALA A 395 -19.84 0.97 -10.62
CA ALA A 395 -20.86 1.37 -11.58
C ALA A 395 -20.26 2.22 -12.71
N GLY A 396 -19.43 3.20 -12.39
CA GLY A 396 -18.74 4.03 -13.39
C GLY A 396 -17.83 3.22 -14.32
N ILE A 397 -17.03 2.31 -13.76
CA ILE A 397 -16.11 1.47 -14.54
C ILE A 397 -16.86 0.41 -15.37
N LEU A 398 -17.90 -0.21 -14.84
CA LEU A 398 -18.72 -1.18 -15.58
C LEU A 398 -19.46 -0.50 -16.74
N LEU A 399 -20.00 0.71 -16.53
CA LEU A 399 -20.60 1.50 -17.60
C LEU A 399 -19.58 1.84 -18.70
N TYR A 400 -18.33 2.15 -18.34
CA TYR A 400 -17.24 2.31 -19.30
C TYR A 400 -16.93 1.00 -20.03
N TYR A 401 -16.80 -0.11 -19.30
CA TYR A 401 -16.48 -1.43 -19.84
C TYR A 401 -17.52 -1.96 -20.83
N PHE A 402 -18.81 -1.86 -20.50
CA PHE A 402 -19.88 -2.34 -21.39
C PHE A 402 -20.10 -1.44 -22.60
N ARG A 403 -19.68 -0.17 -22.54
CA ARG A 403 -19.70 0.75 -23.71
C ARG A 403 -18.44 0.64 -24.57
N ALA A 404 -17.38 0.00 -24.08
CA ALA A 404 -16.13 -0.16 -24.80
C ALA A 404 -16.31 -1.02 -26.06
N ARG A 405 -15.90 -0.45 -27.20
CA ARG A 405 -15.98 -1.13 -28.51
C ARG A 405 -14.72 -1.90 -28.83
N GLU A 406 -13.58 -1.43 -28.32
CA GLU A 406 -12.29 -2.05 -28.55
C GLU A 406 -11.86 -2.93 -27.38
N LEU A 407 -11.12 -4.00 -27.69
CA LEU A 407 -10.54 -4.87 -26.66
C LEU A 407 -9.61 -4.08 -25.71
N ARG A 408 -8.88 -3.10 -26.24
CA ARG A 408 -7.97 -2.24 -25.45
C ARG A 408 -8.70 -1.48 -24.35
N GLU A 409 -9.84 -0.88 -24.69
CA GLU A 409 -10.70 -0.17 -23.75
C GLU A 409 -11.26 -1.13 -22.68
N ARG A 410 -11.66 -2.34 -23.08
CA ARG A 410 -12.10 -3.38 -22.13
C ARG A 410 -10.99 -3.77 -21.16
N VAL A 411 -9.77 -3.99 -21.65
CA VAL A 411 -8.61 -4.30 -20.79
C VAL A 411 -8.25 -3.12 -19.88
N ALA A 412 -8.43 -1.88 -20.34
CA ALA A 412 -8.29 -0.69 -19.47
C ALA A 412 -9.35 -0.67 -18.36
N GLY A 413 -10.59 -1.02 -18.68
CA GLY A 413 -11.66 -1.21 -17.70
C GLY A 413 -11.37 -2.34 -16.71
N GLU A 414 -10.86 -3.48 -17.18
CA GLU A 414 -10.42 -4.62 -16.34
C GLU A 414 -9.29 -4.21 -15.39
N LEU A 415 -8.32 -3.44 -15.86
CA LEU A 415 -7.29 -2.84 -15.01
C LEU A 415 -7.92 -1.96 -13.93
N LEU A 416 -8.83 -1.04 -14.27
CA LEU A 416 -9.49 -0.19 -13.28
C LEU A 416 -10.38 -0.98 -12.32
N MET A 417 -11.07 -2.03 -12.76
CA MET A 417 -11.79 -2.93 -11.84
C MET A 417 -10.84 -3.62 -10.85
N LEU A 418 -9.63 -3.97 -11.31
CA LEU A 418 -8.59 -4.52 -10.44
C LEU A 418 -8.11 -3.51 -9.39
N LEU A 419 -8.14 -2.19 -9.66
CA LEU A 419 -7.82 -1.18 -8.64
C LEU A 419 -8.72 -1.32 -7.40
N GLY A 420 -10.03 -1.37 -7.62
CA GLY A 420 -10.99 -1.58 -6.55
C GLY A 420 -10.79 -2.94 -5.86
N LEU A 421 -10.50 -3.99 -6.64
CA LEU A 421 -10.33 -5.33 -6.08
C LEU A 421 -9.08 -5.42 -5.17
N ILE A 422 -7.99 -4.75 -5.55
CA ILE A 422 -6.81 -4.60 -4.70
C ILE A 422 -7.18 -3.86 -3.41
N GLY A 423 -7.96 -2.79 -3.50
CA GLY A 423 -8.48 -2.09 -2.33
C GLY A 423 -9.27 -3.02 -1.40
N LEU A 424 -10.20 -3.82 -1.93
CA LEU A 424 -10.97 -4.80 -1.14
C LEU A 424 -10.07 -5.86 -0.49
N PHE A 425 -9.09 -6.40 -1.21
CA PHE A 425 -8.12 -7.33 -0.63
C PHE A 425 -7.29 -6.68 0.47
N SER A 426 -6.80 -5.47 0.25
CA SER A 426 -6.04 -4.71 1.26
C SER A 426 -6.87 -4.28 2.46
N PHE A 427 -8.20 -4.33 2.38
CA PHE A 427 -9.11 -4.15 3.50
C PHE A 427 -9.34 -5.45 4.28
N LEU A 428 -9.59 -6.56 3.57
CA LEU A 428 -9.97 -7.84 4.17
C LEU A 428 -8.79 -8.68 4.66
N VAL A 429 -7.65 -8.65 3.97
CA VAL A 429 -6.47 -9.47 4.33
C VAL A 429 -5.94 -9.12 5.72
N PRO A 430 -5.82 -7.84 6.13
CA PRO A 430 -5.43 -7.50 7.51
C PRO A 430 -6.39 -8.07 8.56
N ILE A 431 -7.69 -8.06 8.32
CA ILE A 431 -8.68 -8.64 9.25
C ILE A 431 -8.44 -10.15 9.42
N LEU A 432 -8.19 -10.85 8.30
CA LEU A 432 -7.95 -12.28 8.29
C LEU A 432 -6.56 -12.67 8.81
N GLY A 433 -5.58 -11.78 8.72
CA GLY A 433 -4.16 -12.08 8.95
C GLY A 433 -3.57 -11.46 10.22
N ASP A 434 -4.09 -10.33 10.70
CA ASP A 434 -3.55 -9.59 11.85
C ASP A 434 -4.68 -9.22 12.87
N GLY A 435 -5.93 -9.60 12.60
CA GLY A 435 -7.07 -9.25 13.46
C GLY A 435 -7.26 -7.74 13.55
N ARG A 436 -7.33 -7.20 14.79
CA ARG A 436 -7.44 -5.75 15.04
C ARG A 436 -6.09 -5.07 15.32
N ALA A 437 -4.99 -5.81 15.31
CA ALA A 437 -3.69 -5.29 15.72
C ALA A 437 -3.11 -4.37 14.64
N ASP A 438 -2.76 -3.14 15.04
CA ASP A 438 -2.16 -2.13 14.16
C ASP A 438 -2.91 -1.93 12.82
N ILE A 439 -4.23 -2.09 12.86
CA ILE A 439 -5.06 -2.20 11.65
C ILE A 439 -4.91 -1.00 10.73
N GLY A 440 -4.80 0.22 11.29
CA GLY A 440 -4.62 1.45 10.52
C GLY A 440 -3.37 1.43 9.62
N LYS A 441 -2.24 0.92 10.13
CA LYS A 441 -1.01 0.75 9.34
C LYS A 441 -1.21 -0.32 8.27
N HIS A 442 -1.86 -1.44 8.60
CA HIS A 442 -2.12 -2.50 7.63
C HIS A 442 -3.11 -2.10 6.52
N LEU A 443 -3.96 -1.10 6.77
CA LEU A 443 -4.85 -0.49 5.78
C LEU A 443 -4.16 0.55 4.86
N PHE A 444 -2.84 0.68 4.90
CA PHE A 444 -2.12 1.64 4.05
C PHE A 444 -2.35 1.39 2.54
N LEU A 445 -2.30 0.14 2.05
CA LEU A 445 -2.55 -0.14 0.62
C LEU A 445 -4.02 0.02 0.26
N PHE A 446 -4.94 -0.20 1.20
CA PHE A 446 -6.35 0.17 1.04
C PHE A 446 -6.49 1.68 0.84
N ASN A 447 -5.82 2.49 1.67
CA ASN A 447 -5.80 3.94 1.56
C ASN A 447 -5.30 4.40 0.19
N VAL A 448 -4.16 3.86 -0.28
CA VAL A 448 -3.64 4.17 -1.63
C VAL A 448 -4.65 3.81 -2.72
N SER A 449 -5.30 2.65 -2.61
CA SER A 449 -6.29 2.19 -3.60
C SER A 449 -7.54 3.08 -3.61
N PHE A 450 -8.08 3.40 -2.43
CA PHE A 450 -9.21 4.31 -2.25
C PHE A 450 -8.91 5.69 -2.84
N ASP A 451 -7.73 6.22 -2.54
CA ASP A 451 -7.28 7.53 -3.00
C ASP A 451 -7.10 7.57 -4.53
N MET A 452 -6.55 6.49 -5.12
CA MET A 452 -6.48 6.34 -6.57
C MET A 452 -7.86 6.23 -7.21
N MET A 453 -8.80 5.50 -6.60
CA MET A 453 -10.19 5.42 -7.06
C MET A 453 -10.84 6.80 -7.07
N ALA A 454 -10.63 7.60 -6.02
CA ALA A 454 -11.13 8.97 -5.93
C ALA A 454 -10.57 9.84 -7.06
N VAL A 455 -9.26 9.80 -7.32
CA VAL A 455 -8.62 10.54 -8.44
C VAL A 455 -9.17 10.08 -9.79
N VAL A 456 -9.38 8.78 -10.01
CA VAL A 456 -9.98 8.24 -11.24
C VAL A 456 -11.42 8.73 -11.43
N MET A 457 -12.23 8.74 -10.37
CA MET A 457 -13.62 9.25 -10.44
C MET A 457 -13.65 10.73 -10.78
N LEU A 458 -12.78 11.55 -10.18
CA LEU A 458 -12.65 12.97 -10.52
C LEU A 458 -12.32 13.17 -12.01
N GLY A 459 -11.35 12.41 -12.53
CA GLY A 459 -11.03 12.42 -13.96
C GLY A 459 -12.20 11.99 -14.84
N GLY A 460 -12.96 10.97 -14.42
CA GLY A 460 -14.17 10.50 -15.11
C GLY A 460 -15.27 11.57 -15.21
N ILE A 461 -15.56 12.25 -14.09
CA ILE A 461 -16.57 13.32 -14.02
C ILE A 461 -16.21 14.46 -14.99
N VAL A 462 -14.95 14.89 -14.99
CA VAL A 462 -14.50 15.97 -15.87
C VAL A 462 -14.64 15.59 -17.34
N ARG A 463 -14.29 14.34 -17.70
CA ARG A 463 -14.45 13.85 -19.07
C ARG A 463 -15.91 13.87 -19.51
N ILE A 464 -16.82 13.46 -18.63
CA ILE A 464 -18.27 13.49 -18.89
C ILE A 464 -18.74 14.94 -19.07
N ALA A 465 -18.38 15.84 -18.16
CA ALA A 465 -18.74 17.26 -18.22
C ALA A 465 -18.24 17.94 -19.51
N ALA A 466 -16.99 17.68 -19.91
CA ALA A 466 -16.43 18.19 -21.16
C ALA A 466 -17.17 17.67 -22.41
N GLY A 467 -17.62 16.41 -22.39
CA GLY A 467 -18.44 15.83 -23.46
C GLY A 467 -19.81 16.49 -23.62
N PHE A 468 -20.44 16.90 -22.51
CA PHE A 468 -21.71 17.64 -22.54
C PHE A 468 -21.56 19.08 -23.04
N LEU A 469 -20.52 19.79 -22.60
CA LEU A 469 -20.23 21.17 -23.05
C LEU A 469 -19.88 21.23 -24.55
N GLY A 470 -19.11 20.26 -25.05
CA GLY A 470 -18.79 20.15 -26.48
C GLY A 470 -20.02 19.90 -27.36
N ARG A 471 -21.01 19.14 -26.86
CA ARG A 471 -22.28 18.91 -27.57
C ARG A 471 -23.18 20.15 -27.62
N LYS A 472 -23.25 20.93 -26.53
CA LYS A 472 -24.03 22.18 -26.50
C LYS A 472 -23.51 23.25 -27.47
N ASN A 473 -22.20 23.34 -27.64
CA ASN A 473 -21.60 24.30 -28.59
C ASN A 473 -21.75 23.86 -30.06
N GLY A 474 -21.99 22.57 -30.33
CA GLY A 474 -22.27 22.06 -31.68
C GLY A 474 -23.74 22.21 -32.11
N THR A 475 -24.66 22.50 -31.18
CA THR A 475 -26.09 22.69 -31.47
C THR A 475 -26.51 24.14 -31.66
N LEU A 476 -25.59 25.11 -31.51
CA LEU A 476 -25.83 26.55 -31.74
C LEU A 476 -25.27 27.04 -33.09
N GLY A 477 -24.83 26.12 -33.96
CA GLY A 477 -24.19 26.43 -35.24
C GLY A 477 -24.79 25.71 -36.45
N ASN A 478 -26.07 25.34 -36.38
CA ASN A 478 -26.84 24.86 -37.54
C ASN A 478 -28.02 25.78 -37.82
#